data_AF-A0A530GEZ1-F1
#
_entry.id   AF-A0A530GEZ1-F1
#
_cell.length_a   1.000
_cell.length_b   1.000
_cell.length_c   1.000
_cell.angle_alpha   90.00
_cell.angle_beta   90.00
_cell.angle_gamma   90.00
#
_symmetry.space_group_name_H-M   'P 1'
#
loop_
_entity.id
_entity.type
_entity.pdbx_description
1 polymer ?
#
loop_
_entity_poly.entity_id
_entity_poly.type
_entity_poly.pdbx_seq_one_letter_code
_entity_poly.pdbx_strand_id
1 'polypeptide(L)' 'MDALDERLVTLLRHDARRSVSDLAVDLGVSRATVR' A
#
# COMPACT_ATOMS: atom_id res chain seq x y z
N MET A 1 1.97 -11.83 -8.69
CA MET A 1 1.58 -10.67 -7.88
C MET A 1 0.08 -10.57 -7.99
N ASP A 2 -0.60 -10.39 -6.87
CA ASP A 2 -2.04 -10.14 -6.90
C ASP A 2 -2.32 -8.65 -7.19
N ALA A 3 -3.59 -8.30 -7.39
CA ALA A 3 -3.98 -6.92 -7.69
C ALA A 3 -3.69 -5.96 -6.53
N LEU A 4 -3.54 -6.45 -5.29
CA LEU A 4 -3.19 -5.65 -4.14
C LEU A 4 -1.69 -5.32 -4.16
N ASP A 5 -0.84 -6.31 -4.44
CA ASP A 5 0.60 -6.17 -4.62
C ASP A 5 0.92 -5.13 -5.71
N GLU A 6 0.26 -5.21 -6.86
CA GLU A 6 0.49 -4.28 -7.97
C GLU A 6 0.16 -2.83 -7.58
N ARG A 7 -0.95 -2.63 -6.85
CA ARG A 7 -1.34 -1.31 -6.35
C ARG A 7 -0.38 -0.81 -5.27
N LEU A 8 0.03 -1.67 -4.34
CA LEU A 8 1.01 -1.34 -3.31
C LEU A 8 2.36 -0.93 -3.91
N VAL A 9 2.88 -1.70 -4.86
CA VAL A 9 4.13 -1.40 -5.58
C VAL A 9 4.01 -0.09 -6.36
N THR A 10 2.87 0.14 -7.01
CA THR A 10 2.62 1.40 -7.73
C THR A 10 2.68 2.60 -6.78
N LEU A 11 1.99 2.55 -5.63
CA LEU A 11 2.01 3.61 -4.64
C LEU A 11 3.42 3.88 -4.09
N LEU A 12 4.18 2.83 -3.78
CA LEU A 12 5.56 2.94 -3.26
C LEU A 12 6.56 3.44 -4.31
N ARG A 13 6.34 3.15 -5.60
CA ARG A 13 7.16 3.70 -6.69
C ARG A 13 6.97 5.21 -6.84
N HIS A 14 5.78 5.72 -6.53
CA HIS A 14 5.53 7.16 -6.52
C HIS A 14 6.05 7.83 -5.25
N ASP A 15 5.87 7.19 -4.08
CA ASP A 15 6.43 7.68 -2.82
C ASP A 15 6.69 6.52 -1.84
N ALA A 16 7.96 6.13 -1.74
CA ALA A 16 8.42 5.07 -0.86
C ALA A 16 8.43 5.46 0.62
N ARG A 17 8.23 6.74 0.96
CA ARG A 17 8.24 7.24 2.35
C ARG A 17 6.84 7.42 2.94
N ARG A 18 5.77 7.08 2.19
CA ARG A 18 4.40 7.11 2.73
C ARG A 18 4.28 6.24 3.97
N SER A 19 3.45 6.70 4.90
CA SER A 19 3.17 5.91 6.09
C SER A 19 2.36 4.67 5.74
N VAL A 20 2.58 3.57 6.48
CA VAL A 20 1.78 2.34 6.36
C VAL A 20 0.28 2.60 6.58
N SER A 21 -0.05 3.63 7.38
CA SER A 21 -1.43 4.07 7.59
C SER A 21 -2.09 4.54 6.31
N ASP A 22 -1.41 5.42 5.58
CA ASP A 22 -1.97 6.07 4.42
C ASP A 22 -2.10 5.06 3.28
N LEU A 23 -1.13 4.15 3.16
CA LEU A 23 -1.20 3.03 2.22
C LEU A 23 -2.39 2.11 2.51
N ALA A 24 -2.65 1.80 3.79
CA ALA A 24 -3.79 0.96 4.17
C ALA A 24 -5.14 1.62 3.84
N VAL A 25 -5.26 2.94 4.06
CA VAL A 25 -6.46 3.71 3.69
C VAL A 25 -6.67 3.71 2.18
N ASP A 26 -5.62 4.00 1.39
CA ASP A 26 -5.71 4.03 -0.07
C ASP A 26 -6.04 2.67 -0.71
N LEU A 27 -5.53 1.60 -0.10
CA LEU A 27 -5.75 0.24 -0.56
C LEU A 27 -7.06 -0.35 -0.03
N GLY A 28 -7.71 0.29 0.94
CA GLY A 28 -8.97 -0.18 1.55
C GLY A 28 -8.81 -1.43 2.40
N VAL A 29 -7.61 -1.65 2.97
CA VAL A 29 -7.27 -2.82 3.77
C VAL A 29 -6.82 -2.43 5.17
N SER A 30 -6.65 -3.41 6.06
CA SER A 30 -6.12 -3.15 7.39
C SER A 30 -4.62 -2.83 7.33
N ARG A 31 -4.11 -2.05 8.30
CA ARG A 31 -2.65 -1.85 8.46
C ARG A 31 -1.89 -3.16 8.63
N ALA A 32 -2.50 -4.18 9.22
CA ALA A 32 -1.88 -5.49 9.39
C ALA A 32 -1.72 -6.24 8.06
N THR A 33 -2.53 -5.90 7.04
CA THR A 33 -2.43 -6.46 5.68
C THR A 33 -1.28 -5.81 4.89
N VAL A 34 -0.90 -4.58 5.22
CA VAL A 34 0.16 -3.82 4.53
C VAL A 34 1.55 -4.03 5.16
N ARG A 35 1.63 -4.43 6.43
CA ARG A 35 2.88 -4.63 7.18
C ARG A 35 3.46 -6.02 6.96
#